data_AF-B1PWQ7-F1
#
_entry.id   AF-B1PWQ7-F1
#
_cell.length_a   1.000
_cell.length_b   1.000
_cell.length_c   1.000
_cell.angle_alpha   90.00
_cell.angle_beta   90.00
_cell.angle_gamma   90.00
#
_symmetry.space_group_name_H-M   'P 1'
#
loop_
_entity.id
_entity.type
_entity.pdbx_description
1 polymer ?
#
loop_
_entity_poly.entity_id
_entity_poly.type
_entity_poly.pdbx_seq_one_letter_code
_entity_poly.pdbx_strand_id
1 'polypeptide(L)'
;SPVWDTALAMSALLEGDTAPDDEALQRGCRWLLGKEVRHRGDWQVNVGAEPGGWFFEYENEFYPDCDDTAEVLAVLERVRLSDPEEDQRRRDALDRALAWQLGMQSTNGGWGAFDKDCDHRILELVPFADHNAMIDPPTVDVTSRSIEAALAMGVPASDAAIRRAVRFLYSEQEADGSWYGRWGSNYLYGTWLALCALRSAGEDLTSPAVQRAVEWLLSVQQEDGGWGE
;
A
#
# COMPACT_ATOMS: atom_id res chain seq x y z
N SER A 1 -8.48 -3.64 12.36
CA SER A 1 -7.81 -2.45 11.84
C SER A 1 -7.05 -1.62 12.87
N PRO A 2 -6.65 -2.03 14.09
CA PRO A 2 -5.95 -1.10 14.98
C PRO A 2 -4.61 -0.57 14.42
N VAL A 3 -3.87 -1.37 13.65
CA VAL A 3 -2.64 -0.90 12.99
C VAL A 3 -2.98 0.05 11.86
N TRP A 4 -3.80 -0.41 10.91
CA TRP A 4 -4.35 0.38 9.81
C TRP A 4 -4.91 1.74 10.23
N ASP A 5 -5.84 1.76 11.18
CA ASP A 5 -6.52 2.96 11.64
C ASP A 5 -5.55 3.92 12.35
N THR A 6 -4.56 3.38 13.08
CA THR A 6 -3.53 4.20 13.72
C THR A 6 -2.66 4.87 12.67
N ALA A 7 -2.20 4.12 11.66
CA ALA A 7 -1.35 4.64 10.60
C ALA A 7 -2.08 5.69 9.76
N LEU A 8 -3.31 5.41 9.31
CA LEU A 8 -4.15 6.37 8.58
C LEU A 8 -4.47 7.63 9.38
N ALA A 9 -4.80 7.49 10.68
CA ALA A 9 -5.07 8.65 11.53
C ALA A 9 -3.82 9.53 11.69
N MET A 10 -2.64 8.91 11.83
CA MET A 10 -1.37 9.63 11.88
C MET A 10 -1.05 10.32 10.55
N SER A 11 -1.29 9.67 9.40
CA SER A 11 -1.14 10.28 8.07
C SER A 11 -2.04 11.51 7.91
N ALA A 12 -3.31 11.40 8.32
CA ALA A 12 -4.27 12.50 8.29
C ALA A 12 -3.84 13.68 9.18
N LEU A 13 -3.30 13.41 10.39
CA LEU A 13 -2.77 14.46 11.26
C LEU A 13 -1.60 15.20 10.61
N LEU A 14 -0.66 14.46 10.01
CA LEU A 14 0.50 15.04 9.33
C LEU A 14 0.12 15.82 8.07
N GLU A 15 -0.92 15.40 7.34
CA GLU A 15 -1.48 16.16 6.22
C GLU A 15 -2.27 17.39 6.68
N GLY A 16 -2.83 17.35 7.89
CA GLY A 16 -3.48 18.47 8.57
C GLY A 16 -2.51 19.41 9.31
N ASP A 17 -1.26 19.51 8.86
CA ASP A 17 -0.21 20.39 9.41
C ASP A 17 0.20 20.13 10.87
N THR A 18 -0.11 18.95 11.43
CA THR A 18 0.43 18.57 12.74
C THR A 18 1.95 18.41 12.66
N ALA A 19 2.67 18.97 13.62
CA ALA A 19 4.14 18.92 13.64
C ALA A 19 4.63 17.45 13.71
N PRO A 20 5.65 17.05 12.91
CA PRO A 20 6.16 15.68 12.91
C PRO A 20 6.62 15.09 14.24
N ASP A 21 6.95 15.95 15.20
CA ASP A 21 7.37 15.61 16.57
C ASP A 21 6.25 15.81 17.60
N ASP A 22 5.00 15.98 17.18
CA ASP A 22 3.84 16.07 18.07
C ASP A 22 3.72 14.84 18.98
N GLU A 23 3.27 15.05 20.23
CA GLU A 23 3.19 14.00 21.23
C GLU A 23 2.27 12.84 20.80
N ALA A 24 1.17 13.12 20.10
CA ALA A 24 0.26 12.09 19.60
C ALA A 24 0.93 11.21 18.54
N LEU A 25 1.68 11.82 17.61
CA LEU A 25 2.43 11.12 16.57
C LEU A 25 3.57 10.30 17.16
N GLN A 26 4.31 10.83 18.13
CA GLN A 26 5.35 10.07 18.81
C GLN A 26 4.78 8.86 19.56
N ARG A 27 3.63 9.00 20.22
CA ARG A 27 2.94 7.88 20.88
C ARG A 27 2.47 6.82 19.88
N GLY A 28 1.86 7.24 18.77
CA GLY A 28 1.45 6.34 17.70
C GLY A 28 2.64 5.60 17.08
N CYS A 29 3.75 6.31 16.83
CA CYS A 29 4.98 5.72 16.33
C CYS A 29 5.55 4.65 17.27
N ARG A 30 5.68 4.94 18.58
CA ARG A 30 6.13 3.93 19.55
C ARG A 30 5.22 2.71 19.59
N TRP A 31 3.90 2.92 19.48
CA TRP A 31 2.94 1.82 19.47
C TRP A 31 3.09 0.96 18.22
N LEU A 32 3.19 1.57 17.03
CA LEU A 32 3.44 0.87 15.77
C LEU A 32 4.79 0.13 15.77
N LEU A 33 5.87 0.74 16.30
CA LEU A 33 7.16 0.04 16.44
C LEU A 33 7.06 -1.19 17.34
N GLY A 34 6.18 -1.19 18.33
CA GLY A 34 5.87 -2.36 19.15
C GLY A 34 5.09 -3.47 18.42
N LYS A 35 4.69 -3.24 17.17
CA LYS A 35 3.95 -4.16 16.30
C LYS A 35 4.75 -4.64 15.09
N GLU A 36 6.01 -4.21 14.94
CA GLU A 36 6.88 -4.67 13.85
C GLU A 36 7.00 -6.20 13.89
N VAL A 37 6.73 -6.85 12.76
CA VAL A 37 6.91 -8.30 12.63
C VAL A 37 8.40 -8.64 12.58
N ARG A 38 8.81 -9.52 13.51
CA ARG A 38 10.21 -10.00 13.65
C ARG A 38 10.35 -11.49 13.37
N HIS A 39 9.25 -12.18 13.09
CA HIS A 39 9.20 -13.62 12.84
C HIS A 39 8.74 -13.91 11.40
N ARG A 40 9.17 -15.05 10.85
CA ARG A 40 8.77 -15.45 9.50
C ARG A 40 7.36 -16.03 9.51
N GLY A 41 6.50 -15.53 8.63
CA GLY A 41 5.14 -16.00 8.38
C GLY A 41 5.06 -16.97 7.19
N ASP A 42 3.84 -17.25 6.71
CA ASP A 42 3.62 -18.16 5.57
C ASP A 42 4.24 -17.61 4.27
N TRP A 43 4.26 -16.28 4.11
CA TRP A 43 4.87 -15.53 3.00
C TRP A 43 6.33 -15.94 2.69
N GLN A 44 7.06 -16.46 3.69
CA GLN A 44 8.46 -16.86 3.56
C GLN A 44 8.68 -17.97 2.53
N VAL A 45 7.63 -18.73 2.18
CA VAL A 45 7.71 -19.82 1.20
C VAL A 45 8.10 -19.29 -0.17
N ASN A 46 7.61 -18.11 -0.54
CA ASN A 46 7.84 -17.49 -1.86
C ASN A 46 8.85 -16.32 -1.81
N VAL A 47 9.22 -15.86 -0.61
CA VAL A 47 9.97 -14.62 -0.42
C VAL A 47 11.18 -14.84 0.50
N GLY A 48 12.37 -14.56 -0.03
CA GLY A 48 13.64 -14.69 0.69
C GLY A 48 14.06 -13.49 1.55
N ALA A 49 13.16 -12.52 1.76
CA ALA A 49 13.44 -11.35 2.59
C ALA A 49 13.52 -11.73 4.08
N GLU A 50 14.21 -10.90 4.87
CA GLU A 50 14.11 -10.97 6.34
C GLU A 50 12.74 -10.43 6.79
N PRO A 51 12.21 -10.89 7.94
CA PRO A 51 10.99 -10.33 8.50
C PRO A 51 11.08 -8.82 8.69
N GLY A 52 10.04 -8.17 8.20
CA GLY A 52 9.72 -6.77 8.36
C GLY A 52 8.26 -6.60 7.97
N GLY A 53 7.65 -5.48 8.34
CA GLY A 53 6.25 -5.21 8.05
C GLY A 53 5.34 -5.28 9.26
N TRP A 54 4.05 -5.11 8.98
CA TRP A 54 2.97 -4.95 9.92
C TRP A 54 1.75 -5.75 9.47
N PHE A 55 0.84 -6.00 10.41
CA PHE A 55 -0.42 -6.71 10.21
C PHE A 55 -1.59 -5.80 10.61
N PHE A 56 -2.76 -6.05 10.04
CA PHE A 56 -3.99 -5.30 10.30
C PHE A 56 -4.49 -5.28 11.76
N GLU A 57 -4.32 -6.38 12.50
CA GLU A 57 -4.88 -6.59 13.85
C GLU A 57 -3.97 -6.13 15.02
N TYR A 58 -4.32 -6.49 16.25
CA TYR A 58 -3.48 -6.23 17.42
C TYR A 58 -2.27 -7.16 17.49
N GLU A 59 -2.43 -8.42 17.09
CA GLU A 59 -1.42 -9.47 17.11
C GLU A 59 -1.70 -10.47 15.99
N ASN A 60 -0.84 -10.50 14.96
CA ASN A 60 -0.97 -11.42 13.84
C ASN A 60 0.37 -11.62 13.09
N GLU A 61 1.46 -11.82 13.84
CA GLU A 61 2.84 -11.78 13.30
C GLU A 61 3.16 -12.80 12.19
N PHE A 62 2.33 -13.83 11.98
CA PHE A 62 2.50 -14.79 10.89
C PHE A 62 1.87 -14.34 9.57
N TYR A 63 1.04 -13.31 9.59
CA TYR A 63 0.32 -12.79 8.44
C TYR A 63 0.45 -11.25 8.35
N PRO A 64 1.68 -10.70 8.27
CA PRO A 64 1.84 -9.32 7.84
C PRO A 64 1.32 -9.14 6.41
N ASP A 65 0.84 -7.94 6.11
CA ASP A 65 0.27 -7.59 4.82
C ASP A 65 0.96 -6.35 4.22
N CYS A 66 0.89 -6.26 2.89
CA CYS A 66 1.60 -5.29 2.09
C CYS A 66 0.96 -3.90 2.19
N ASP A 67 -0.34 -3.79 2.42
CA ASP A 67 -1.04 -2.52 2.55
C ASP A 67 -0.80 -1.86 3.91
N ASP A 68 -0.99 -2.54 5.04
CA ASP A 68 -0.65 -2.03 6.38
C ASP A 68 0.84 -1.67 6.43
N THR A 69 1.71 -2.53 5.90
CA THR A 69 3.15 -2.23 5.86
C THR A 69 3.46 -0.98 5.04
N ALA A 70 2.82 -0.80 3.88
CA ALA A 70 3.01 0.39 3.06
C ALA A 70 2.51 1.67 3.76
N GLU A 71 1.33 1.64 4.40
CA GLU A 71 0.81 2.80 5.14
C GLU A 71 1.69 3.13 6.35
N VAL A 72 2.15 2.11 7.10
CA VAL A 72 3.07 2.31 8.23
C VAL A 72 4.42 2.89 7.77
N LEU A 73 4.98 2.40 6.65
CA LEU A 73 6.18 2.99 6.05
C LEU A 73 5.97 4.48 5.72
N ALA A 74 4.88 4.80 5.00
CA ALA A 74 4.57 6.15 4.56
C ALA A 74 4.41 7.15 5.72
N VAL A 75 3.84 6.70 6.84
CA VAL A 75 3.63 7.58 8.00
C VAL A 75 4.85 7.67 8.91
N LEU A 76 5.54 6.56 9.19
CA LEU A 76 6.67 6.54 10.13
C LEU A 76 7.95 7.16 9.56
N GLU A 77 8.09 7.23 8.24
CA GLU A 77 9.16 8.00 7.58
C GLU A 77 9.10 9.48 7.98
N ARG A 78 7.88 10.02 8.08
CA ARG A 78 7.60 11.45 8.31
C ARG A 78 7.66 11.86 9.78
N VAL A 79 7.32 10.96 10.71
CA VAL A 79 7.33 11.24 12.17
C VAL A 79 8.77 11.53 12.65
N ARG A 80 8.94 12.19 13.79
CA ARG A 80 10.24 12.42 14.46
C ARG A 80 10.12 12.10 15.94
N LEU A 81 10.89 11.11 16.42
CA LEU A 81 10.96 10.80 17.85
C LEU A 81 12.01 11.70 18.51
N SER A 82 11.66 12.30 19.64
CA SER A 82 12.56 13.22 20.33
C SER A 82 13.78 12.52 20.95
N ASP A 83 13.65 11.24 21.30
CA ASP A 83 14.75 10.42 21.78
C ASP A 83 15.56 9.85 20.60
N PRO A 84 16.88 10.15 20.48
CA PRO A 84 17.68 9.74 19.33
C PRO A 84 17.83 8.22 19.16
N GLU A 85 17.77 7.44 20.24
CA GLU A 85 17.90 5.98 20.20
C GLU A 85 16.59 5.33 19.72
N GLU A 86 15.44 5.82 20.20
CA GLU A 86 14.14 5.48 19.64
C GLU A 86 14.04 5.85 18.16
N ASP A 87 14.50 7.04 17.79
CA ASP A 87 14.48 7.53 16.41
C ASP A 87 15.38 6.70 15.49
N GLN A 88 16.50 6.19 16.00
CA GLN A 88 17.33 5.22 15.27
C GLN A 88 16.62 3.88 15.11
N ARG A 89 15.99 3.34 16.17
CA ARG A 89 15.21 2.10 16.09
C ARG A 89 14.08 2.19 15.06
N ARG A 90 13.45 3.36 14.96
CA ARG A 90 12.45 3.65 13.93
C ARG A 90 13.03 3.55 12.52
N ARG A 91 14.17 4.21 12.26
CA ARG A 91 14.86 4.10 10.95
C ARG A 91 15.23 2.66 10.61
N ASP A 92 15.77 1.92 11.58
CA ASP A 92 16.15 0.53 11.34
C ASP A 92 14.93 -0.36 11.02
N ALA A 93 13.77 -0.09 11.64
CA ALA A 93 12.53 -0.81 11.35
C ALA A 93 12.00 -0.48 9.95
N LEU A 94 12.04 0.80 9.55
CA LEU A 94 11.68 1.24 8.20
C LEU A 94 12.55 0.59 7.13
N ASP A 95 13.86 0.50 7.33
CA ASP A 95 14.78 -0.13 6.37
C ASP A 95 14.45 -1.63 6.16
N ARG A 96 14.14 -2.35 7.24
CA ARG A 96 13.75 -3.77 7.16
C ARG A 96 12.40 -3.94 6.48
N ALA A 97 11.42 -3.12 6.84
CA ALA A 97 10.10 -3.17 6.25
C ALA A 97 10.11 -2.80 4.76
N LEU A 98 10.93 -1.84 4.34
CA LEU A 98 11.12 -1.54 2.93
C LEU A 98 11.72 -2.73 2.17
N ALA A 99 12.74 -3.39 2.74
CA ALA A 99 13.32 -4.58 2.13
C ALA A 99 12.30 -5.73 2.03
N TRP A 100 11.48 -5.92 3.06
CA TRP A 100 10.37 -6.89 3.04
C TRP A 100 9.33 -6.53 1.97
N GLN A 101 8.84 -5.29 1.95
CA GLN A 101 7.85 -4.80 0.99
C GLN A 101 8.33 -5.01 -0.45
N LEU A 102 9.57 -4.63 -0.78
CA LEU A 102 10.12 -4.84 -2.12
C LEU A 102 10.29 -6.34 -2.46
N GLY A 103 10.57 -7.17 -1.46
CA GLY A 103 10.64 -8.64 -1.59
C GLY A 103 9.29 -9.27 -1.93
N MET A 104 8.20 -8.71 -1.41
CA MET A 104 6.82 -9.15 -1.65
C MET A 104 6.31 -8.86 -3.07
N GLN A 105 7.04 -8.07 -3.87
CA GLN A 105 6.60 -7.74 -5.23
C GLN A 105 6.48 -8.99 -6.10
N SER A 106 5.30 -9.17 -6.69
CA SER A 106 4.98 -10.26 -7.60
C SER A 106 5.63 -10.07 -8.97
N THR A 107 5.73 -11.17 -9.71
CA THR A 107 6.41 -11.25 -11.00
C THR A 107 5.75 -10.35 -12.06
N ASN A 108 4.43 -10.17 -11.99
CA ASN A 108 3.69 -9.26 -12.88
C ASN A 108 3.95 -7.76 -12.57
N GLY A 109 4.62 -7.44 -11.46
CA GLY A 109 4.96 -6.09 -11.05
C GLY A 109 4.09 -5.47 -9.97
N GLY A 110 2.95 -6.08 -9.63
CA GLY A 110 2.09 -5.63 -8.53
C GLY A 110 2.38 -6.32 -7.20
N TRP A 111 1.54 -6.00 -6.20
CA TRP A 111 1.52 -6.63 -4.88
C TRP A 111 0.12 -7.19 -4.59
N GLY A 112 0.08 -8.43 -4.10
CA GLY A 112 -1.06 -8.97 -3.35
C GLY A 112 -1.02 -8.45 -1.91
N ALA A 113 -2.03 -8.79 -1.11
CA ALA A 113 -2.08 -8.37 0.29
C ALA A 113 -1.05 -9.13 1.14
N PHE A 114 -1.03 -10.46 1.11
CA PHE A 114 -0.26 -11.30 2.03
C PHE A 114 0.83 -12.11 1.35
N ASP A 115 0.67 -12.46 0.07
CA ASP A 115 1.56 -13.40 -0.61
C ASP A 115 2.05 -12.90 -1.97
N LYS A 116 3.27 -13.32 -2.29
CA LYS A 116 3.86 -13.14 -3.61
C LYS A 116 3.41 -14.25 -4.56
N ASP A 117 3.03 -13.88 -5.78
CA ASP A 117 2.68 -14.78 -6.88
C ASP A 117 1.59 -15.82 -6.51
N CYS A 118 0.68 -15.45 -5.60
CA CYS A 118 -0.49 -16.25 -5.25
C CYS A 118 -1.62 -15.99 -6.25
N ASP A 119 -1.42 -16.32 -7.53
CA ASP A 119 -2.30 -15.90 -8.64
C ASP A 119 -2.82 -17.08 -9.50
N HIS A 120 -2.78 -18.30 -8.98
CA HIS A 120 -3.22 -19.51 -9.68
C HIS A 120 -4.75 -19.60 -9.83
N ARG A 121 -5.31 -18.84 -10.78
CA ARG A 121 -6.76 -18.72 -11.05
C ARG A 121 -7.51 -20.03 -11.25
N ILE A 122 -6.84 -21.12 -11.63
CA ILE A 122 -7.49 -22.44 -11.71
C ILE A 122 -8.07 -22.90 -10.36
N LEU A 123 -7.50 -22.43 -9.25
CA LEU A 123 -7.98 -22.71 -7.89
C LEU A 123 -9.32 -22.01 -7.58
N GLU A 124 -9.71 -21.01 -8.36
CA GLU A 124 -11.01 -20.34 -8.24
C GLU A 124 -12.13 -21.11 -8.96
N LEU A 125 -11.80 -22.13 -9.76
CA LEU A 125 -12.76 -22.87 -10.57
C LEU A 125 -13.23 -24.19 -9.94
N VAL A 126 -12.80 -24.48 -8.71
CA VAL A 126 -13.20 -25.69 -7.98
C VAL A 126 -14.55 -25.49 -7.29
N PRO A 127 -15.36 -26.55 -7.08
CA PRO A 127 -16.68 -26.41 -6.43
C PRO A 127 -16.67 -25.80 -5.02
N PHE A 128 -15.52 -25.85 -4.35
CA PHE A 128 -15.32 -25.24 -3.03
C PHE A 128 -15.11 -23.72 -3.07
N ALA A 129 -14.76 -23.16 -4.24
CA ALA A 129 -14.39 -21.76 -4.41
C ALA A 129 -15.59 -20.86 -4.76
N ASP A 130 -16.77 -21.13 -4.19
CA ASP A 130 -18.02 -20.42 -4.52
C ASP A 130 -18.02 -18.92 -4.15
N HIS A 131 -16.99 -18.45 -3.42
CA HIS A 131 -16.80 -17.05 -3.03
C HIS A 131 -15.57 -16.36 -3.68
N ASN A 132 -14.90 -16.98 -4.67
CA ASN A 132 -13.82 -16.38 -5.50
C ASN A 132 -12.71 -15.60 -4.74
N ALA A 133 -12.38 -15.99 -3.51
CA ALA A 133 -11.33 -15.37 -2.68
C ALA A 133 -10.31 -16.41 -2.18
N MET A 134 -9.98 -17.37 -3.06
CA MET A 134 -9.09 -18.51 -2.75
C MET A 134 -7.60 -18.20 -2.98
N ILE A 135 -7.31 -17.11 -3.66
CA ILE A 135 -5.97 -16.68 -4.05
C ILE A 135 -5.79 -15.21 -3.68
N ASP A 136 -4.54 -14.74 -3.70
CA ASP A 136 -4.15 -13.36 -3.38
C ASP A 136 -3.37 -12.76 -4.56
N PRO A 137 -4.04 -12.51 -5.70
CA PRO A 137 -3.39 -11.92 -6.86
C PRO A 137 -3.06 -10.45 -6.58
N PRO A 138 -2.05 -9.90 -7.26
CA PRO A 138 -1.77 -8.48 -7.19
C PRO A 138 -2.94 -7.58 -7.55
N THR A 139 -3.08 -6.46 -6.84
CA THR A 139 -4.22 -5.53 -6.96
C THR A 139 -3.76 -4.08 -7.06
N VAL A 140 -4.60 -3.24 -7.67
CA VAL A 140 -4.28 -1.83 -7.95
C VAL A 140 -4.12 -1.01 -6.69
N ASP A 141 -4.97 -1.22 -5.69
CA ASP A 141 -4.95 -0.51 -4.42
C ASP A 141 -3.69 -0.83 -3.62
N VAL A 142 -3.36 -2.11 -3.43
CA VAL A 142 -2.14 -2.52 -2.71
C VAL A 142 -0.86 -2.11 -3.46
N THR A 143 -0.87 -2.24 -4.78
CA THR A 143 0.28 -1.82 -5.62
C THR A 143 0.50 -0.32 -5.56
N SER A 144 -0.57 0.48 -5.64
CA SER A 144 -0.49 1.94 -5.54
C SER A 144 0.13 2.39 -4.23
N ARG A 145 -0.34 1.83 -3.10
CA ARG A 145 0.23 2.12 -1.77
C ARG A 145 1.69 1.71 -1.66
N SER A 146 2.04 0.55 -2.21
CA SER A 146 3.42 0.07 -2.24
C SER A 146 4.36 1.00 -3.02
N ILE A 147 3.89 1.57 -4.14
CA ILE A 147 4.63 2.59 -4.90
C ILE A 147 4.86 3.82 -4.03
N GLU A 148 3.80 4.37 -3.44
CA GLU A 148 3.91 5.60 -2.63
C GLU A 148 4.83 5.43 -1.42
N ALA A 149 4.70 4.31 -0.70
CA ALA A 149 5.56 3.99 0.44
C ALA A 149 7.04 3.86 0.03
N ALA A 150 7.33 3.13 -1.05
CA ALA A 150 8.71 2.97 -1.51
C ALA A 150 9.32 4.32 -1.97
N LEU A 151 8.56 5.15 -2.68
CA LEU A 151 9.00 6.48 -3.10
C LEU A 151 9.23 7.41 -1.91
N ALA A 152 8.34 7.40 -0.91
CA ALA A 152 8.49 8.17 0.33
C ALA A 152 9.77 7.75 1.09
N MET A 153 10.07 6.46 1.09
CA MET A 153 11.32 5.91 1.65
C MET A 153 12.58 6.19 0.81
N GLY A 154 12.46 6.95 -0.29
CA GLY A 154 13.58 7.38 -1.10
C GLY A 154 14.00 6.41 -2.22
N VAL A 155 13.20 5.38 -2.51
CA VAL A 155 13.41 4.56 -3.72
C VAL A 155 13.19 5.45 -4.94
N PRO A 156 14.12 5.53 -5.90
CA PRO A 156 13.95 6.39 -7.07
C PRO A 156 12.77 5.94 -7.95
N ALA A 157 12.04 6.88 -8.55
CA ALA A 157 10.98 6.55 -9.51
C ALA A 157 11.47 5.78 -10.76
N SER A 158 12.77 5.87 -11.07
CA SER A 158 13.43 5.09 -12.12
C SER A 158 13.75 3.65 -11.72
N ASP A 159 13.57 3.28 -10.45
CA ASP A 159 13.83 1.93 -9.96
C ASP A 159 12.97 0.89 -10.70
N ALA A 160 13.55 -0.27 -10.98
CA ALA A 160 12.90 -1.32 -11.74
C ALA A 160 11.63 -1.86 -11.05
N ALA A 161 11.57 -1.85 -9.71
CA ALA A 161 10.38 -2.20 -8.94
C ALA A 161 9.24 -1.22 -9.20
N ILE A 162 9.51 0.09 -9.07
CA ILE A 162 8.53 1.16 -9.33
C ILE A 162 8.07 1.13 -10.79
N ARG A 163 8.99 1.01 -11.76
CA ARG A 163 8.62 0.97 -13.17
C ARG A 163 7.78 -0.27 -13.54
N ARG A 164 7.99 -1.41 -12.89
CA ARG A 164 7.14 -2.61 -13.06
C ARG A 164 5.75 -2.38 -12.47
N ALA A 165 5.68 -1.79 -11.29
CA ALA A 165 4.44 -1.45 -10.61
C ALA A 165 3.57 -0.47 -11.42
N VAL A 166 4.17 0.60 -11.96
CA VAL A 166 3.48 1.55 -12.83
C VAL A 166 2.93 0.87 -14.09
N ARG A 167 3.69 -0.06 -14.69
CA ARG A 167 3.19 -0.83 -15.85
C ARG A 167 2.02 -1.73 -15.46
N PHE A 168 2.06 -2.34 -14.28
CA PHE A 168 0.94 -3.11 -13.74
C PHE A 168 -0.30 -2.22 -13.56
N LEU A 169 -0.17 -1.02 -12.97
CA LEU A 169 -1.30 -0.09 -12.87
C LEU A 169 -1.93 0.20 -14.24
N TYR A 170 -1.13 0.52 -15.27
CA TYR A 170 -1.69 0.76 -16.60
C TYR A 170 -2.29 -0.49 -17.26
N SER A 171 -1.82 -1.70 -16.94
CA SER A 171 -2.43 -2.92 -17.50
C SER A 171 -3.77 -3.27 -16.88
N GLU A 172 -4.01 -2.82 -15.64
CA GLU A 172 -5.26 -3.02 -14.90
C GLU A 172 -6.26 -1.86 -15.08
N GLN A 173 -5.97 -0.87 -15.95
CA GLN A 173 -6.91 0.22 -16.22
C GLN A 173 -8.10 -0.28 -17.03
N GLU A 174 -9.31 0.04 -16.59
CA GLU A 174 -10.54 -0.27 -17.30
C GLU A 174 -10.69 0.57 -18.58
N ALA A 175 -11.56 0.11 -19.47
CA ALA A 175 -11.80 0.79 -20.75
C ALA A 175 -12.36 2.21 -20.58
N ASP A 176 -13.11 2.47 -19.51
CA ASP A 176 -13.66 3.78 -19.15
C ASP A 176 -12.63 4.69 -18.45
N GLY A 177 -11.45 4.17 -18.12
CA GLY A 177 -10.37 4.89 -17.45
C GLY A 177 -10.29 4.66 -15.94
N SER A 178 -11.28 4.02 -15.33
CA SER A 178 -11.27 3.71 -13.90
C SER A 178 -10.32 2.56 -13.55
N TRP A 179 -10.13 2.34 -12.25
CA TRP A 179 -9.48 1.15 -11.71
C TRP A 179 -10.32 0.52 -10.63
N TYR A 180 -10.40 -0.81 -10.66
CA TYR A 180 -11.06 -1.61 -9.63
C TYR A 180 -10.32 -1.51 -8.28
N GLY A 181 -11.05 -1.19 -7.21
CA GLY A 181 -10.58 -1.25 -5.83
C GLY A 181 -10.97 -2.59 -5.19
N ARG A 182 -9.99 -3.40 -4.78
CA ARG A 182 -10.26 -4.73 -4.23
C ARG A 182 -10.75 -4.68 -2.79
N TRP A 183 -10.20 -3.75 -2.01
CA TRP A 183 -10.34 -3.67 -0.55
C TRP A 183 -11.15 -2.46 -0.05
N GLY A 184 -11.42 -1.49 -0.94
CA GLY A 184 -12.34 -0.39 -0.70
C GLY A 184 -13.40 -0.34 -1.78
N SER A 185 -14.61 0.14 -1.45
CA SER A 185 -15.72 0.23 -2.40
C SER A 185 -15.59 1.48 -3.29
N ASN A 186 -15.47 1.38 -4.61
CA ASN A 186 -14.98 0.27 -5.42
C ASN A 186 -14.08 0.88 -6.53
N TYR A 187 -14.65 1.39 -7.62
CA TYR A 187 -13.89 2.08 -8.66
C TYR A 187 -13.39 3.47 -8.22
N LEU A 188 -14.13 4.17 -7.35
CA LEU A 188 -13.65 5.44 -6.78
C LEU A 188 -12.37 5.24 -5.97
N TYR A 189 -12.34 4.18 -5.15
CA TYR A 189 -11.21 3.84 -4.29
C TYR A 189 -9.97 3.46 -5.11
N GLY A 190 -10.13 2.53 -6.06
CA GLY A 190 -9.04 2.10 -6.93
C GLY A 190 -8.48 3.24 -7.78
N THR A 191 -9.37 4.05 -8.38
CA THR A 191 -8.97 5.18 -9.24
C THR A 191 -8.21 6.26 -8.48
N TRP A 192 -8.65 6.59 -7.26
CA TRP A 192 -7.94 7.54 -6.39
C TRP A 192 -6.50 7.09 -6.11
N LEU A 193 -6.33 5.85 -5.64
CA LEU A 193 -5.02 5.31 -5.31
C LEU A 193 -4.11 5.23 -6.53
N ALA A 194 -4.62 4.76 -7.68
CA ALA A 194 -3.84 4.70 -8.92
C ALA A 194 -3.34 6.08 -9.34
N LEU A 195 -4.20 7.10 -9.31
CA LEU A 195 -3.81 8.47 -9.67
C LEU A 195 -2.78 9.06 -8.71
N CYS A 196 -2.90 8.81 -7.40
CA CYS A 196 -1.91 9.23 -6.41
C CYS A 196 -0.55 8.57 -6.67
N ALA A 197 -0.52 7.26 -6.88
CA ALA A 197 0.71 6.52 -7.15
C ALA A 197 1.37 6.94 -8.46
N LEU A 198 0.60 7.13 -9.55
CA LEU A 198 1.12 7.60 -10.84
C LEU A 198 1.73 9.00 -10.72
N ARG A 199 1.06 9.91 -10.00
CA ARG A 199 1.60 11.25 -9.70
C ARG A 199 2.89 11.16 -8.91
N SER A 200 2.92 10.37 -7.83
CA SER A 200 4.10 10.18 -6.99
C SER A 200 5.27 9.59 -7.78
N ALA A 201 5.01 8.68 -8.72
CA ALA A 201 5.99 8.10 -9.63
C ALA A 201 6.46 9.05 -10.75
N GLY A 202 5.95 10.28 -10.82
CA GLY A 202 6.34 11.28 -11.80
C GLY A 202 5.82 11.00 -13.22
N GLU A 203 4.71 10.27 -13.35
CA GLU A 203 4.08 10.02 -14.66
C GLU A 203 3.47 11.30 -15.24
N ASP A 204 3.33 11.34 -16.57
CA ASP A 204 2.72 12.48 -17.25
C ASP A 204 1.20 12.50 -17.00
N LEU A 205 0.78 13.44 -16.16
CA LEU A 205 -0.63 13.62 -15.80
C LEU A 205 -1.48 14.12 -16.98
N THR A 206 -0.87 14.60 -18.07
CA THR A 206 -1.58 14.97 -19.30
C THR A 206 -1.74 13.80 -20.27
N SER A 207 -1.18 12.63 -19.94
CA SER A 207 -1.30 11.45 -20.78
C SER A 207 -2.77 11.02 -20.97
N PRO A 208 -3.12 10.43 -22.13
CA PRO A 208 -4.49 9.99 -22.39
C PRO A 208 -5.04 9.01 -21.34
N ALA A 209 -4.19 8.19 -20.73
CA ALA A 209 -4.61 7.24 -19.69
C ALA A 209 -5.06 7.95 -18.41
N VAL A 210 -4.25 8.91 -17.93
CA VAL A 210 -4.60 9.71 -16.74
C VAL A 210 -5.81 10.60 -17.02
N GLN A 211 -5.88 11.21 -18.21
CA GLN A 211 -7.01 12.08 -18.57
C GLN A 211 -8.33 11.31 -18.62
N ARG A 212 -8.38 10.08 -19.16
CA ARG A 212 -9.58 9.25 -19.10
C ARG A 212 -10.05 8.97 -17.68
N ALA A 213 -9.13 8.69 -16.75
CA ALA A 213 -9.47 8.45 -15.36
C ALA A 213 -10.06 9.71 -14.68
N VAL A 214 -9.50 10.88 -14.99
CA VAL A 214 -10.02 12.18 -14.51
C VAL A 214 -11.39 12.47 -15.10
N GLU A 215 -11.58 12.23 -16.40
CA GLU A 215 -12.88 12.36 -17.09
C GLU A 215 -13.92 11.42 -16.47
N TRP A 216 -13.54 10.18 -16.17
CA TRP A 216 -14.39 9.22 -15.47
C TRP A 216 -14.81 9.74 -14.10
N LEU A 217 -13.87 10.19 -13.26
CA LEU A 217 -14.17 10.76 -11.94
C LEU A 217 -15.16 11.93 -12.03
N LEU A 218 -14.95 12.84 -12.98
CA LEU A 218 -15.86 13.97 -13.21
C LEU A 218 -17.24 13.52 -13.68
N SER A 219 -17.31 12.45 -14.48
CA SER A 219 -18.58 11.93 -14.99
C SER A 219 -19.47 11.28 -13.92
N VAL A 220 -18.87 10.80 -12.83
CA VAL A 220 -19.57 10.16 -11.71
C VAL A 220 -19.75 11.09 -10.50
N GLN A 221 -19.42 12.39 -10.65
CA GLN A 221 -19.69 13.40 -9.63
C GLN A 221 -21.20 13.64 -9.48
N GLN A 222 -21.69 13.68 -8.25
CA GLN A 222 -23.09 13.95 -7.93
C GLN A 222 -23.40 15.45 -7.98
N GLU A 223 -24.68 15.81 -8.10
CA GLU A 223 -25.13 17.22 -8.19
C GLU A 223 -24.74 18.07 -6.95
N ASP A 224 -24.57 17.44 -5.80
CA ASP A 224 -24.14 18.09 -4.54
C ASP A 224 -22.62 18.32 -4.47
N GLY A 225 -21.88 17.91 -5.50
CA GLY A 225 -20.43 18.01 -5.61
C GLY A 225 -19.67 16.83 -5.01
N GLY A 226 -20.35 15.85 -4.41
CA GLY A 226 -19.76 14.65 -3.82
C GLY A 226 -19.64 13.47 -4.80
N TRP A 227 -19.22 12.33 -4.25
CA TRP A 227 -19.13 11.03 -4.92
C TRP A 227 -19.68 9.93 -4.01
N GLY A 228 -20.20 8.86 -4.60
CA GLY A 228 -20.69 7.70 -3.85
C GLY A 228 -20.83 6.46 -4.74
N GLU A 229 -20.53 5.31 -4.14
CA GLU A 229 -20.55 3.99 -4.79
C GLU A 229 -20.97 2.90 -3.79
#